data_AF-A0A9P8EZG5-F1
#
_entry.id   AF-A0A9P8EZG5-F1
#
_cell.length_a   1.000
_cell.length_b   1.000
_cell.length_c   1.000
_cell.angle_alpha   90.00
_cell.angle_beta   90.00
_cell.angle_gamma   90.00
#
_symmetry.space_group_name_H-M   'P 1'
#
loop_
_entity.id
_entity.type
_entity.pdbx_description
1 polymer ?
#
loop_
_entity_poly.entity_id
_entity_poly.type
_entity_poly.pdbx_seq_one_letter_code
_entity_poly.pdbx_strand_id
1 'polypeptide(L)'
;MTDPCLCNDGHGSLKVPGFSDVPLDLEFYPQNRFTHGATEWAQWPNLTARELAMLGLINDLTEEHGWHENIFDDNLMVDWRMQALSRPLVSPKAWDWCLAELRDKAPYFEQTGNIVVFNTGAGIVKSDAVAEMIQTELRDAAELLEADEKAP
;
A
#
# COMPACT_ATOMS: atom_id res chain seq x y z
N MET A 1 36.09 3.87 6.34
CA MET A 1 35.76 3.41 4.98
C MET A 1 34.84 4.46 4.38
N THR A 2 35.13 4.96 3.19
CA THR A 2 34.25 5.85 2.44
C THR A 2 33.12 5.04 1.83
N ASP A 3 31.88 5.48 2.03
CA ASP A 3 30.71 4.89 1.41
C ASP A 3 30.85 4.90 -0.13
N PRO A 4 30.44 3.83 -0.84
CA PRO A 4 30.50 3.78 -2.30
C PRO A 4 29.66 4.88 -2.94
N CYS A 5 30.16 5.45 -4.04
CA CYS A 5 29.49 6.51 -4.78
C CYS A 5 28.33 5.93 -5.61
N LEU A 6 27.11 5.99 -5.05
CA LEU A 6 25.87 5.66 -5.76
C LEU A 6 25.35 6.89 -6.51
N CYS A 7 24.81 6.68 -7.71
CA CYS A 7 24.26 7.75 -8.54
C CYS A 7 23.03 7.26 -9.31
N ASN A 8 21.93 8.01 -9.16
CA ASN A 8 20.66 7.82 -9.88
C ASN A 8 20.12 9.17 -10.37
N ASP A 9 20.99 10.03 -10.91
CA ASP A 9 20.63 11.35 -11.42
C ASP A 9 20.10 11.32 -12.87
N GLY A 10 20.12 10.15 -13.52
CA GLY A 10 19.66 9.97 -14.90
C GLY A 10 20.64 10.46 -15.97
N HIS A 11 21.85 10.90 -15.61
CA HIS A 11 22.84 11.42 -16.56
C HIS A 11 23.88 10.39 -17.03
N GLY A 12 23.77 9.13 -16.60
CA GLY A 12 24.66 8.05 -17.01
C GLY A 12 24.15 6.67 -16.60
N SER A 13 25.00 5.64 -16.75
CA SER A 13 24.68 4.29 -16.30
C SER A 13 24.38 4.28 -14.81
N LEU A 14 23.28 3.62 -14.47
CA LEU A 14 22.71 3.58 -13.14
C LEU A 14 23.69 2.92 -12.16
N LYS A 15 24.09 3.63 -11.11
CA LYS A 15 25.00 3.12 -10.06
C LYS A 15 24.24 2.93 -8.76
N VAL A 16 23.50 1.83 -8.67
CA VAL A 16 22.75 1.40 -7.47
C VAL A 16 22.94 -0.09 -7.26
N PRO A 17 22.71 -0.64 -6.05
CA PRO A 17 22.77 -2.07 -5.79
C PRO A 17 22.04 -2.91 -6.86
N GLY A 18 22.73 -3.92 -7.40
CA GLY A 18 22.22 -4.79 -8.47
C GLY A 18 22.51 -4.32 -9.90
N PHE A 19 23.09 -3.13 -10.08
CA PHE A 19 23.45 -2.57 -11.39
C PHE A 19 24.90 -2.08 -11.41
N SER A 20 25.52 -2.03 -12.60
CA SER A 20 26.86 -1.45 -12.84
C SER A 20 27.93 -1.88 -11.82
N ASP A 21 28.05 -3.20 -11.60
CA ASP A 21 28.99 -3.84 -10.68
C ASP A 21 28.83 -3.46 -9.19
N VAL A 22 27.70 -2.86 -8.82
CA VAL A 22 27.34 -2.63 -7.42
C VAL A 22 26.68 -3.90 -6.88
N PRO A 23 27.22 -4.50 -5.80
CA PRO A 23 26.62 -5.69 -5.18
C PRO A 23 25.16 -5.44 -4.81
N LEU A 24 24.31 -6.44 -5.03
CA LEU A 24 22.88 -6.35 -4.71
C LEU A 24 22.64 -6.17 -3.21
N ASP A 25 23.49 -6.79 -2.40
CA ASP A 25 23.49 -6.75 -0.94
C ASP A 25 24.27 -5.56 -0.36
N LEU A 26 24.69 -4.61 -1.21
CA LEU A 26 25.34 -3.40 -0.74
C LEU A 26 24.33 -2.54 0.04
N GLU A 27 24.63 -2.33 1.31
CA GLU A 27 23.82 -1.57 2.25
C GLU A 27 24.67 -0.51 2.95
N PHE A 28 24.24 0.75 2.97
CA PHE A 28 24.93 1.76 3.78
C PHE A 28 24.66 1.56 5.27
N TYR A 29 25.44 2.23 6.11
CA TYR A 29 25.13 2.31 7.53
C TYR A 29 23.73 2.90 7.76
N PRO A 30 23.00 2.49 8.81
CA PRO A 30 21.60 2.89 9.06
C PRO A 30 21.35 4.40 8.99
N GLN A 31 22.32 5.22 9.42
CA GLN A 31 22.24 6.69 9.36
C GLN A 31 22.34 7.29 7.95
N ASN A 32 22.85 6.55 6.97
CA ASN A 32 23.15 6.99 5.61
C ASN A 32 22.30 6.27 4.54
N ARG A 33 21.44 5.31 4.92
CA ARG A 33 20.48 4.66 4.01
C ARG A 33 19.05 5.04 4.33
N PHE A 34 18.18 4.83 3.35
CA PHE A 34 16.75 4.76 3.64
C PHE A 34 16.48 3.57 4.56
N THR A 35 15.69 3.79 5.61
CA THR A 35 15.11 2.70 6.41
C THR A 35 14.28 1.82 5.48
N HIS A 36 14.65 0.55 5.34
CA HIS A 36 13.83 -0.41 4.61
C HIS A 36 12.84 -1.10 5.55
N GLY A 37 11.65 -1.39 5.03
CA GLY A 37 10.54 -1.98 5.79
C GLY A 37 10.81 -3.38 6.36
N ALA A 38 11.87 -4.05 5.92
CA ALA A 38 12.16 -5.43 6.34
C ALA A 38 12.74 -5.57 7.76
N THR A 39 13.54 -4.62 8.26
CA THR A 39 14.21 -4.77 9.58
C THR A 39 14.27 -3.50 10.43
N GLU A 40 14.14 -2.31 9.86
CA GLU A 40 14.41 -1.07 10.59
C GLU A 40 13.20 -0.17 10.80
N TRP A 41 12.21 -0.23 9.90
CA TRP A 41 11.01 0.56 10.08
C TRP A 41 10.12 -0.08 11.15
N ALA A 42 9.84 0.70 12.20
CA ALA A 42 8.82 0.37 13.18
C ALA A 42 7.90 1.58 13.37
N GLN A 43 6.60 1.33 13.27
CA GLN A 43 5.59 2.29 13.68
C GLN A 43 5.71 2.53 15.18
N TRP A 44 6.15 3.72 15.61
CA TRP A 44 6.19 4.09 17.03
C TRP A 44 5.39 5.36 17.32
N PRO A 45 4.41 5.33 18.23
CA PRO A 45 3.95 4.16 19.00
C PRO A 45 3.27 3.10 18.12
N ASN A 46 3.30 1.85 18.58
CA ASN A 46 2.62 0.75 17.90
C ASN A 46 1.12 1.02 17.75
N LEU A 47 0.53 0.57 16.65
CA LEU A 47 -0.92 0.58 16.47
C LEU A 47 -1.59 -0.33 17.48
N THR A 48 -2.70 0.14 18.03
CA THR A 48 -3.59 -0.67 18.84
C THR A 48 -4.31 -1.70 17.97
N ALA A 49 -4.74 -2.82 18.57
CA ALA A 49 -5.52 -3.84 17.87
C ALA A 49 -6.82 -3.28 17.27
N ARG A 50 -7.37 -2.22 17.85
CA ARG A 50 -8.56 -1.54 17.30
C ARG A 50 -8.24 -0.70 16.07
N GLU A 51 -7.14 0.06 16.08
CA GLU A 51 -6.69 0.82 14.91
C GLU A 51 -6.42 -0.14 13.73
N LEU A 52 -5.76 -1.26 13.99
CA LEU A 52 -5.56 -2.30 12.96
C LEU A 52 -6.88 -2.84 12.40
N ALA A 53 -7.86 -3.10 13.27
CA ALA A 53 -9.19 -3.55 12.83
C ALA A 53 -9.93 -2.48 11.99
N MET A 54 -9.78 -1.19 12.35
CA MET A 54 -10.34 -0.07 11.59
C MET A 54 -9.69 0.08 10.22
N LEU A 55 -8.36 -0.03 10.13
CA LEU A 55 -7.63 0.00 8.86
C LEU A 55 -8.03 -1.17 7.96
N GLY A 56 -8.18 -2.38 8.52
CA GLY A 56 -8.68 -3.54 7.79
C GLY A 56 -10.12 -3.35 7.29
N LEU A 57 -10.99 -2.71 8.08
CA LEU A 57 -12.33 -2.35 7.63
C LEU A 57 -12.30 -1.35 6.47
N ILE A 58 -11.54 -0.26 6.60
CA ILE A 58 -11.37 0.73 5.52
C ILE A 58 -10.83 0.05 4.26
N ASN A 59 -9.83 -0.81 4.41
CA ASN A 59 -9.26 -1.58 3.31
C ASN A 59 -10.32 -2.34 2.52
N ASP A 60 -11.15 -3.11 3.21
CA ASP A 60 -12.14 -3.96 2.55
C ASP A 60 -13.28 -3.14 1.93
N LEU A 61 -13.75 -2.10 2.61
CA LEU A 61 -14.81 -1.24 2.08
C LEU A 61 -14.38 -0.51 0.81
N THR A 62 -13.08 -0.17 0.69
CA THR A 62 -12.53 0.46 -0.51
C THR A 62 -12.33 -0.48 -1.69
N GLU A 63 -12.52 -1.80 -1.51
CA GLU A 63 -12.57 -2.77 -2.62
C GLU A 63 -13.95 -2.83 -3.28
N GLU A 64 -15.00 -2.35 -2.59
CA GLU A 64 -16.35 -2.37 -3.13
C GLU A 64 -16.49 -1.42 -4.33
N HIS A 65 -17.11 -1.92 -5.40
CA HIS A 65 -17.30 -1.11 -6.59
C HIS A 65 -18.18 0.11 -6.28
N GLY A 66 -17.72 1.29 -6.70
CA GLY A 66 -18.42 2.55 -6.44
C GLY A 66 -18.47 2.96 -4.97
N TRP A 67 -17.59 2.42 -4.09
CA TRP A 67 -17.60 2.73 -2.65
C TRP A 67 -17.63 4.25 -2.36
N HIS A 68 -16.90 5.04 -3.14
CA HIS A 68 -16.74 6.49 -2.96
C HIS A 68 -18.03 7.27 -3.22
N GLU A 69 -18.95 6.73 -4.00
CA GLU A 69 -20.30 7.27 -4.18
C GLU A 69 -21.26 6.67 -3.13
N ASN A 70 -21.20 5.36 -2.94
CA ASN A 70 -22.10 4.59 -2.07
C ASN A 70 -22.00 4.99 -0.60
N ILE A 71 -20.85 5.50 -0.14
CA ILE A 71 -20.62 5.94 1.25
C ILE A 71 -21.54 7.09 1.70
N PHE A 72 -22.19 7.77 0.74
CA PHE A 72 -23.15 8.84 0.98
C PHE A 72 -24.62 8.36 0.96
N ASP A 73 -24.90 7.11 0.59
CA ASP A 73 -26.24 6.53 0.66
C ASP A 73 -26.50 5.91 2.04
N ASP A 74 -27.32 6.60 2.84
CA ASP A 74 -27.65 6.18 4.19
C ASP A 74 -28.33 4.79 4.26
N ASN A 75 -29.01 4.33 3.20
CA ASN A 75 -29.62 3.00 3.17
C ASN A 75 -28.54 1.91 3.04
N LEU A 76 -27.57 2.09 2.14
CA LEU A 76 -26.43 1.17 1.99
C LEU A 76 -25.57 1.14 3.26
N MET A 77 -25.44 2.28 3.94
CA MET A 77 -24.68 2.38 5.18
C MET A 77 -25.29 1.58 6.33
N VAL A 78 -26.59 1.27 6.32
CA VAL A 78 -27.20 0.38 7.32
C VAL A 78 -26.60 -1.02 7.23
N ASP A 79 -26.55 -1.59 6.02
CA ASP A 79 -26.02 -2.94 5.79
C ASP A 79 -24.52 -2.99 6.05
N TRP A 80 -23.77 -1.99 5.56
CA TRP A 80 -22.32 -1.89 5.79
C TRP A 80 -21.99 -1.74 7.27
N ARG A 81 -22.78 -0.95 8.01
CA ARG A 81 -22.65 -0.82 9.46
C ARG A 81 -22.90 -2.16 10.16
N MET A 82 -23.94 -2.90 9.78
CA MET A 82 -24.19 -4.21 10.37
C MET A 82 -23.03 -5.17 10.15
N GLN A 83 -22.48 -5.21 8.94
CA GLN A 83 -21.31 -6.02 8.61
C GLN A 83 -20.06 -5.57 9.39
N ALA A 84 -19.80 -4.27 9.45
CA ALA A 84 -18.68 -3.72 10.19
C ALA A 84 -18.75 -4.07 11.69
N LEU A 85 -19.93 -3.93 12.32
CA LEU A 85 -20.12 -4.23 13.74
C LEU A 85 -20.07 -5.73 14.07
N SER A 86 -20.20 -6.60 13.07
CA SER A 86 -19.95 -8.04 13.24
C SER A 86 -18.46 -8.39 13.34
N ARG A 87 -17.57 -7.48 12.92
CA ARG A 87 -16.12 -7.69 12.98
C ARG A 87 -15.61 -7.51 14.41
N PRO A 88 -14.65 -8.34 14.87
CA PRO A 88 -14.02 -8.14 16.16
C PRO A 88 -13.40 -6.74 16.28
N LEU A 89 -13.49 -6.16 17.48
CA LEU A 89 -12.88 -4.87 17.85
C LEU A 89 -13.45 -3.61 17.16
N VAL A 90 -14.36 -3.75 16.20
CA VAL A 90 -15.09 -2.64 15.58
C VAL A 90 -16.29 -2.28 16.44
N SER A 91 -16.13 -1.24 17.27
CA SER A 91 -17.24 -0.67 18.05
C SER A 91 -18.08 0.29 17.20
N PRO A 92 -19.30 0.66 17.64
CA PRO A 92 -20.08 1.72 16.97
C PRO A 92 -19.29 3.01 16.73
N LYS A 93 -18.48 3.42 17.72
CA LYS A 93 -17.63 4.60 17.57
C LYS A 93 -16.49 4.39 16.56
N ALA A 94 -15.90 3.19 16.51
CA ALA A 94 -14.88 2.86 15.51
C ALA A 94 -15.47 2.90 14.09
N TRP A 95 -16.69 2.37 13.91
CA TRP A 95 -17.44 2.50 12.67
C TRP A 95 -17.66 3.97 12.28
N ASP A 96 -18.17 4.79 13.21
CA ASP A 96 -18.45 6.20 12.93
C ASP A 96 -17.18 6.95 12.46
N TRP A 97 -16.02 6.62 13.04
CA TRP A 97 -14.72 7.13 12.59
C TRP A 97 -14.34 6.64 11.20
N CYS A 98 -14.43 5.33 10.93
CA CYS A 98 -14.12 4.78 9.60
C CYS A 98 -15.01 5.41 8.51
N LEU A 99 -16.30 5.57 8.80
CA LEU A 99 -17.25 6.20 7.89
C LEU A 99 -16.90 7.66 7.62
N ALA A 100 -16.55 8.42 8.65
CA ALA A 100 -16.11 9.80 8.51
C ALA A 100 -14.82 9.91 7.68
N GLU A 101 -13.85 9.04 7.93
CA GLU A 101 -12.59 8.99 7.18
C GLU A 101 -12.81 8.62 5.70
N LEU A 102 -13.67 7.64 5.41
CA LEU A 102 -14.01 7.27 4.02
C LEU A 102 -14.69 8.42 3.28
N ARG A 103 -15.61 9.14 3.93
CA ARG A 103 -16.27 10.31 3.35
C ARG A 103 -15.30 11.45 3.06
N ASP A 104 -14.28 11.65 3.89
CA ASP A 104 -13.21 12.62 3.66
C ASP A 104 -12.31 12.23 2.48
N LYS A 105 -12.04 10.93 2.32
CA LYS A 105 -11.20 10.39 1.24
C LYS A 105 -11.90 10.31 -0.12
N ALA A 106 -13.22 10.12 -0.14
CA ALA A 106 -13.98 9.88 -1.37
C ALA A 106 -13.76 10.95 -2.46
N PRO A 107 -13.81 12.26 -2.17
CA PRO A 107 -13.56 13.29 -3.19
C PRO A 107 -12.15 13.26 -3.77
N TYR A 108 -11.15 12.88 -2.98
CA TYR A 108 -9.76 12.75 -3.45
C TYR A 108 -9.59 11.54 -4.35
N PHE A 109 -10.23 10.41 -4.00
CA PHE A 109 -10.25 9.22 -4.83
C PHE A 109 -10.93 9.50 -6.18
N GLU A 110 -12.08 10.17 -6.19
CA GLU A 110 -12.79 10.52 -7.43
C GLU A 110 -11.92 11.40 -8.36
N GLN A 111 -11.15 12.33 -7.81
CA GLN A 111 -10.28 13.21 -8.59
C GLN A 111 -9.01 12.53 -9.11
N THR A 112 -8.47 11.55 -8.38
CA THR A 112 -7.10 11.05 -8.62
C THR A 112 -7.00 9.57 -8.94
N GLY A 113 -8.06 8.79 -8.70
CA GLY A 113 -8.03 7.33 -8.75
C GLY A 113 -7.20 6.68 -7.62
N ASN A 114 -6.75 7.47 -6.65
CA ASN A 114 -5.85 7.02 -5.59
C ASN A 114 -6.52 7.12 -4.22
N ILE A 115 -6.31 6.11 -3.37
CA ILE A 115 -6.76 6.15 -1.97
C ILE A 115 -5.68 5.67 -1.02
N VAL A 116 -5.41 6.47 0.01
CA VAL A 116 -4.56 6.06 1.13
C VAL A 116 -5.40 5.24 2.11
N VAL A 117 -5.11 3.94 2.22
CA VAL A 117 -5.88 2.99 3.04
C VAL A 117 -5.21 2.73 4.38
N PHE A 118 -3.92 2.38 4.39
CA PHE A 118 -3.16 2.21 5.64
C PHE A 118 -2.50 3.52 6.03
N ASN A 119 -3.30 4.48 6.49
CA ASN A 119 -2.83 5.81 6.86
C ASN A 119 -2.27 5.83 8.29
N THR A 120 -1.02 5.39 8.45
CA THR A 120 -0.34 5.31 9.76
C THR A 120 0.87 6.25 9.77
N GLY A 121 1.97 5.89 10.43
CA GLY A 121 3.23 6.65 10.33
C GLY A 121 3.90 6.50 8.96
N ALA A 122 3.52 5.46 8.21
CA ALA A 122 3.70 5.36 6.77
C ALA A 122 2.33 5.09 6.12
N GLY A 123 2.09 5.73 4.97
CA GLY A 123 0.84 5.60 4.21
C GLY A 123 0.98 4.59 3.08
N ILE A 124 0.02 3.66 2.96
CA ILE A 124 -0.11 2.82 1.76
C ILE A 124 -1.22 3.37 0.88
N VAL A 125 -0.88 3.64 -0.38
CA VAL A 125 -1.81 4.13 -1.40
C VAL A 125 -2.19 2.99 -2.34
N LYS A 126 -3.49 2.79 -2.56
CA LYS A 126 -4.02 1.95 -3.63
C LYS A 126 -4.30 2.81 -4.85
N SER A 127 -3.99 2.26 -6.02
CA SER A 127 -4.24 2.87 -7.32
C SER A 127 -4.47 1.76 -8.34
N ASP A 128 -5.54 1.89 -9.12
CA ASP A 128 -5.78 1.02 -10.27
C ASP A 128 -5.09 1.52 -11.54
N ALA A 129 -4.35 2.63 -11.46
CA ALA A 129 -3.71 3.28 -12.60
C ALA A 129 -2.45 2.56 -13.11
N VAL A 130 -2.29 1.26 -12.83
CA VAL A 130 -1.20 0.48 -13.42
C VAL A 130 -1.41 0.47 -14.93
N ALA A 131 -0.46 1.04 -15.68
CA ALA A 131 -0.52 1.06 -17.13
C ALA A 131 -0.71 -0.37 -17.66
N GLU A 132 -1.67 -0.58 -18.57
CA GLU A 132 -1.96 -1.90 -19.15
C GLU A 132 -0.69 -2.60 -19.64
N MET A 133 0.24 -1.83 -20.21
CA MET A 133 1.57 -2.28 -20.64
C MET A 133 2.34 -3.00 -19.52
N ILE A 134 2.38 -2.44 -18.31
CA ILE A 134 3.09 -3.03 -17.17
C ILE A 134 2.38 -4.31 -16.72
N GLN A 135 1.05 -4.34 -16.72
CA GLN A 135 0.30 -5.55 -16.35
C GLN A 135 0.58 -6.69 -17.34
N THR A 136 0.65 -6.39 -18.63
CA THR A 136 1.01 -7.37 -19.67
C THR A 136 2.44 -7.86 -19.48
N GLU A 137 3.41 -6.96 -19.34
CA GLU A 137 4.82 -7.33 -19.14
C GLU A 137 5.03 -8.21 -17.91
N LEU A 138 4.37 -7.89 -16.79
CA LEU A 138 4.44 -8.70 -15.57
C LEU A 138 3.84 -10.09 -15.76
N ARG A 139 2.73 -10.20 -16.49
CA ARG A 139 2.09 -11.49 -16.80
C ARG A 139 3.00 -12.36 -17.66
N ASP A 140 3.53 -11.78 -18.74
CA ASP A 140 4.42 -12.49 -19.67
C ASP A 140 5.69 -12.97 -18.96
N ALA A 141 6.27 -12.12 -18.10
CA ALA A 141 7.45 -12.48 -17.30
C ALA A 141 7.15 -13.61 -16.30
N ALA A 142 5.98 -13.58 -15.64
CA ALA A 142 5.57 -14.63 -14.72
C ALA A 142 5.34 -15.98 -15.44
N GLU A 143 4.70 -15.97 -16.61
CA GLU A 143 4.50 -17.18 -17.42
C GLU A 143 5.83 -17.83 -17.82
N LEU A 144 6.84 -17.01 -18.16
CA LEU A 144 8.18 -17.50 -18.50
C LEU A 144 8.87 -18.18 -17.30
N LEU A 145 8.75 -17.59 -16.10
CA LEU A 145 9.30 -18.17 -14.87
C LEU A 145 8.61 -19.50 -14.50
N GLU A 146 7.28 -19.56 -14.60
CA GLU A 146 6.53 -20.79 -14.33
C GLU A 146 6.83 -21.91 -15.33
N ALA A 147 7.15 -21.56 -16.59
CA ALA A 147 7.54 -22.54 -17.60
C ALA A 147 8.95 -23.11 -17.34
N ASP A 148 9.88 -22.28 -16.86
CA ASP A 148 11.25 -22.70 -16.52
C ASP A 148 11.27 -23.61 -15.29
N GLU A 149 10.41 -23.35 -14.29
CA GLU A 149 10.24 -24.23 -13.12
C GLU A 149 9.65 -25.62 -13.48
N LYS A 150 8.87 -25.69 -14.56
CA LYS A 150 8.27 -26.94 -15.08
C LYS A 150 9.14 -27.66 -16.11
N ALA A 151 10.29 -27.09 -16.49
CA ALA A 151 11.25 -27.75 -17.36
C ALA A 151 11.95 -28.89 -16.59
N PRO A 152 12.11 -30.09 -17.22
CA PRO A 152 12.63 -31.29 -16.55
C PRO A 152 14.12 -31.25 -16.20
#